data_AF-A0A4U9W3P1-F1
#
_entry.id   AF-A0A4U9W3P1-F1
#
_cell.length_a   1.000
_cell.length_b   1.000
_cell.length_c   1.000
_cell.angle_alpha   90.00
_cell.angle_beta   90.00
_cell.angle_gamma   90.00
#
_symmetry.space_group_name_H-M   'P 1'
#
loop_
_entity.id
_entity.type
_entity.pdbx_description
1 polymer ?
#
loop_
_entity_poly.entity_id
_entity_poly.type
_entity_poly.pdbx_seq_one_letter_code
_entity_poly.pdbx_strand_id
1 'polypeptide(L)'
;MPMVRPRKLRGTRINWLLRESQNPHQVAELAQHTVETLIRVYADPHPQIAMVEITRFHQQTDPSLSPPAPGRCVSAIPESVAAMPKYAPLPDCINAAGCLFCTQHRDIESEDHVWSLDSLRHLKSLELARYRPPTVSQNLTTKHPALLVIERLAVKLRFFEESSEVRRLWVEEARARIREGNYHPAWDGFIRLAELRQKSS
;
A
#
# COMPACT_ATOMS: atom_id res chain seq x y z
N MET A 1 -49.92 15.52 20.13
CA MET A 1 -48.55 15.06 20.46
C MET A 1 -48.46 13.56 20.26
N PRO A 2 -47.41 13.02 19.61
CA PRO A 2 -47.26 11.57 19.49
C PRO A 2 -46.97 10.94 20.86
N MET A 3 -47.69 9.87 21.20
CA MET A 3 -47.54 9.15 22.47
C MET A 3 -46.26 8.30 22.45
N VAL A 4 -45.28 8.67 23.28
CA VAL A 4 -44.03 7.91 23.44
C VAL A 4 -44.24 6.85 24.51
N ARG A 5 -44.16 5.57 24.13
CA ARG A 5 -44.32 4.45 25.08
C ARG A 5 -43.13 4.37 26.05
N PRO A 6 -43.32 3.95 27.31
CA PRO A 6 -42.25 3.79 28.30
C PRO A 6 -41.08 2.93 27.81
N ARG A 7 -41.36 1.90 26.99
CA ARG A 7 -40.33 1.05 26.38
C ARG A 7 -39.37 1.84 25.50
N LYS A 8 -39.87 2.81 24.73
CA LYS A 8 -39.06 3.66 23.85
C LYS A 8 -38.18 4.60 24.66
N LEU A 9 -38.72 5.21 25.72
CA LEU A 9 -37.94 6.05 26.64
C LEU A 9 -36.82 5.26 27.33
N ARG A 10 -37.10 4.03 27.78
CA ARG A 10 -36.12 3.13 28.38
C ARG A 10 -35.00 2.78 27.40
N GLY A 11 -35.36 2.41 26.16
CA GLY A 11 -34.39 2.12 25.11
C GLY A 11 -33.52 3.32 24.75
N THR A 12 -34.12 4.51 24.61
CA THR A 12 -33.36 5.75 24.35
C THR A 12 -32.38 6.06 25.48
N ARG A 13 -32.80 5.93 26.74
CA ARG A 13 -31.92 6.16 27.90
C ARG A 13 -30.75 5.18 27.94
N ILE A 14 -31.01 3.88 27.76
CA ILE A 14 -29.97 2.85 27.79
C ILE A 14 -28.97 3.06 26.64
N ASN A 15 -29.45 3.33 25.43
CA ASN A 15 -28.57 3.64 24.30
C ASN A 15 -27.76 4.92 24.50
N TRP A 16 -28.33 5.97 25.08
CA TRP A 16 -27.57 7.17 25.41
C TRP A 16 -26.44 6.86 26.40
N LEU A 17 -26.73 6.11 27.46
CA LEU A 17 -25.74 5.68 28.45
C LEU A 17 -24.65 4.79 27.85
N LEU A 18 -24.99 3.90 26.92
CA LEU A 18 -24.01 3.06 26.22
C LEU A 18 -23.05 3.90 25.36
N ARG A 19 -23.57 4.93 24.69
CA ARG A 19 -22.77 5.82 23.85
C ARG A 19 -21.83 6.68 24.66
N GLU A 20 -22.32 7.22 25.78
CA GLU A 20 -21.56 8.12 26.65
C GLU A 20 -20.49 7.37 27.44
N SER A 21 -20.83 6.24 28.05
CA SER A 21 -19.90 5.50 28.92
C SER A 21 -18.98 4.54 28.19
N GLN A 22 -19.37 4.06 26.99
CA GLN A 22 -18.73 2.96 26.27
C GLN A 22 -18.46 1.72 27.14
N ASN A 23 -19.24 1.53 28.21
CA ASN A 23 -19.05 0.46 29.19
C ASN A 23 -20.34 -0.37 29.36
N PRO A 24 -20.49 -1.46 28.60
CA PRO A 24 -21.68 -2.31 28.66
C PRO A 24 -21.93 -2.93 30.04
N HIS A 25 -20.89 -3.20 30.83
CA HIS A 25 -21.03 -3.79 32.16
C HIS A 25 -21.67 -2.80 33.15
N GLN A 26 -21.18 -1.57 33.18
CA GLN A 26 -21.72 -0.52 34.04
C GLN A 26 -23.17 -0.17 33.67
N VAL A 27 -23.47 -0.08 32.37
CA VAL A 27 -24.84 0.21 31.93
C VAL A 27 -25.78 -0.97 32.20
N ALA A 28 -25.30 -2.21 32.08
CA ALA A 28 -26.08 -3.41 32.40
C ALA A 28 -26.42 -3.47 33.89
N GLU A 29 -25.45 -3.16 34.76
CA GLU A 29 -25.66 -3.04 36.21
C GLU A 29 -26.70 -1.98 36.54
N LEU A 30 -26.56 -0.77 35.98
CA LEU A 30 -27.52 0.33 36.18
C LEU A 30 -28.92 0.02 35.63
N ALA A 31 -28.99 -0.75 34.54
CA ALA A 31 -30.23 -1.19 33.92
C ALA A 31 -30.81 -2.46 34.55
N GLN A 32 -30.13 -3.06 35.53
CA GLN A 32 -30.50 -4.33 36.18
C GLN A 32 -30.73 -5.47 35.17
N HIS A 33 -29.84 -5.58 34.18
CA HIS A 33 -29.87 -6.59 33.14
C HIS A 33 -28.53 -7.30 33.04
N THR A 34 -28.52 -8.48 32.43
CA THR A 34 -27.26 -9.08 31.98
C THR A 34 -26.73 -8.27 30.80
N VAL A 35 -25.40 -8.25 30.63
CA VAL A 35 -24.77 -7.63 29.45
C VAL A 35 -25.33 -8.21 28.16
N GLU A 36 -25.59 -9.54 28.12
CA GLU A 36 -26.23 -10.18 26.97
C GLU A 36 -27.61 -9.58 26.66
N THR A 37 -28.48 -9.44 27.67
CA THR A 37 -29.82 -8.87 27.49
C THR A 37 -29.74 -7.41 27.05
N LEU A 38 -28.81 -6.64 27.62
CA LEU A 38 -28.56 -5.27 27.24
C LEU A 38 -28.17 -5.17 25.76
N ILE A 39 -27.24 -6.01 25.29
CA ILE A 39 -26.77 -6.01 23.89
C ILE A 39 -27.88 -6.47 22.95
N ARG A 40 -28.58 -7.57 23.27
CA ARG A 40 -29.58 -8.16 22.34
C ARG A 40 -30.88 -7.37 22.23
N VAL A 41 -31.31 -6.73 23.32
CA VAL A 41 -32.66 -6.12 23.40
C VAL A 41 -32.62 -4.60 23.27
N TYR A 42 -31.54 -3.97 23.71
CA TYR A 42 -31.48 -2.51 23.81
C TYR A 42 -30.41 -1.88 22.92
N ALA A 43 -29.27 -2.52 22.68
CA ALA A 43 -28.20 -1.87 21.90
C ALA A 43 -28.62 -1.63 20.45
N ASP A 44 -28.76 -0.36 20.08
CA ASP A 44 -29.09 0.09 18.74
C ASP A 44 -27.81 0.56 18.02
N PRO A 45 -27.63 0.20 16.73
CA PRO A 45 -26.53 0.69 15.92
C PRO A 45 -26.47 2.23 15.91
N HIS A 46 -25.26 2.78 16.05
CA HIS A 46 -25.03 4.22 15.93
C HIS A 46 -23.97 4.51 14.87
N PRO A 47 -24.31 5.17 13.75
CA PRO A 47 -23.39 5.35 12.62
C PRO A 47 -22.05 5.99 13.00
N GLN A 48 -22.05 6.96 13.92
CA GLN A 48 -20.81 7.64 14.33
C GLN A 48 -19.90 6.73 15.16
N ILE A 49 -20.47 5.89 16.04
CA ILE A 49 -19.68 4.93 16.83
C ILE A 49 -19.19 3.82 15.92
N ALA A 50 -20.06 3.29 15.06
CA ALA A 50 -19.69 2.28 14.08
C ALA A 50 -18.53 2.77 13.20
N MET A 51 -18.57 4.01 12.72
CA MET A 51 -17.46 4.60 11.95
C MET A 51 -16.15 4.63 12.75
N VAL A 52 -16.18 5.03 14.02
CA VAL A 52 -14.99 5.06 14.88
C VAL A 52 -14.46 3.65 15.17
N GLU A 53 -15.34 2.70 15.48
CA GLU A 53 -14.98 1.30 15.77
C GLU A 53 -14.44 0.60 14.52
N ILE A 54 -15.07 0.78 13.36
CA ILE A 54 -14.60 0.27 12.08
C ILE A 54 -13.22 0.86 11.76
N THR A 55 -13.04 2.18 11.93
CA THR A 55 -11.73 2.83 11.72
C THR A 55 -10.68 2.27 12.67
N ARG A 56 -10.98 2.13 13.96
CA ARG A 56 -10.07 1.58 14.96
C ARG A 56 -9.73 0.11 14.65
N PHE A 57 -10.73 -0.68 14.26
CA PHE A 57 -10.55 -2.06 13.84
C PHE A 57 -9.63 -2.13 12.63
N HIS A 58 -9.84 -1.33 11.58
CA HIS A 58 -8.95 -1.30 10.43
C HIS A 58 -7.55 -0.77 10.79
N GLN A 59 -7.40 0.22 11.66
CA GLN A 59 -6.09 0.65 12.15
C GLN A 59 -5.34 -0.47 12.91
N GLN A 60 -6.07 -1.32 13.61
CA GLN A 60 -5.49 -2.46 14.36
C GLN A 60 -5.28 -3.70 13.48
N THR A 61 -6.06 -3.86 12.41
CA THR A 61 -6.19 -5.14 11.67
C THR A 61 -5.80 -5.05 10.21
N ASP A 62 -5.67 -3.84 9.63
CA ASP A 62 -5.14 -3.62 8.29
C ASP A 62 -3.66 -3.24 8.39
N PRO A 63 -2.72 -4.21 8.31
CA PRO A 63 -1.30 -3.96 8.37
C PRO A 63 -0.76 -3.36 7.07
N SER A 64 -1.60 -3.10 6.06
CA SER A 64 -1.12 -2.66 4.75
C SER A 64 -0.69 -1.20 4.78
N LEU A 65 0.58 -1.02 5.13
CA LEU A 65 1.28 0.22 4.94
C LEU A 65 1.60 0.35 3.46
N SER A 66 1.17 1.47 2.87
CA SER A 66 1.46 1.79 1.47
C SER A 66 2.93 2.20 1.36
N PRO A 67 3.78 1.42 0.66
CA PRO A 67 5.17 1.81 0.42
C PRO A 67 5.26 2.86 -0.69
N PRO A 68 6.39 3.58 -0.80
CA PRO A 68 6.66 4.44 -1.95
C PRO A 68 6.83 3.65 -3.27
N ALA A 69 7.13 2.35 -3.21
CA ALA A 69 7.15 1.46 -4.39
C ALA A 69 5.82 0.73 -4.57
N PRO A 70 5.52 0.19 -5.76
CA PRO A 70 4.32 -0.63 -5.97
C PRO A 70 4.34 -1.83 -5.03
N GLY A 71 3.22 -2.15 -4.37
CA GLY A 71 3.10 -3.28 -3.46
C GLY A 71 2.55 -2.89 -2.09
N ARG A 72 2.79 -3.75 -1.09
CA ARG A 72 2.43 -3.52 0.32
C ARG A 72 3.63 -3.79 1.24
N CYS A 73 3.61 -3.24 2.44
CA CYS A 73 4.57 -3.56 3.48
C CYS A 73 3.94 -4.36 4.61
N VAL A 74 4.73 -5.26 5.22
CA VAL A 74 4.37 -5.95 6.47
C VAL A 74 4.64 -5.05 7.69
N SER A 75 5.67 -4.22 7.64
CA SER A 75 6.08 -3.28 8.69
C SER A 75 6.61 -1.98 8.09
N ALA A 76 6.49 -0.88 8.83
CA ALA A 76 7.02 0.43 8.46
C ALA A 76 8.52 0.58 8.75
N ILE A 77 9.14 -0.43 9.37
CA ILE A 77 10.56 -0.41 9.74
C ILE A 77 11.35 -0.98 8.57
N PRO A 78 12.13 -0.16 7.82
CA PRO A 78 12.87 -0.63 6.67
C PRO A 78 14.00 -1.56 7.11
N GLU A 79 14.13 -2.70 6.43
CA GLU A 79 15.19 -3.67 6.70
C GLU A 79 15.73 -4.25 5.38
N SER A 80 17.05 -4.25 5.25
CA SER A 80 17.76 -4.72 4.07
C SER A 80 17.64 -6.23 3.88
N VAL A 81 17.45 -6.67 2.64
CA VAL A 81 17.61 -8.09 2.28
C VAL A 81 19.05 -8.55 2.54
N ALA A 82 19.20 -9.78 3.04
CA ALA A 82 20.51 -10.31 3.48
C ALA A 82 21.60 -10.27 2.39
N ALA A 83 21.24 -10.47 1.12
CA ALA A 83 22.16 -10.48 -0.01
C ALA A 83 22.07 -9.20 -0.86
N MET A 84 22.02 -8.03 -0.21
CA MET A 84 21.92 -6.75 -0.92
C MET A 84 23.24 -6.40 -1.64
N PRO A 85 23.20 -6.06 -2.95
CA PRO A 85 24.38 -5.59 -3.66
C PRO A 85 24.95 -4.30 -3.04
N LYS A 86 26.28 -4.14 -3.03
CA LYS A 86 27.00 -3.02 -2.39
C LYS A 86 26.52 -1.61 -2.79
N TYR A 87 25.99 -1.45 -4.00
CA TYR A 87 25.56 -0.15 -4.55
C TYR A 87 24.04 -0.09 -4.75
N ALA A 88 23.29 -1.05 -4.23
CA ALA A 88 21.84 -1.00 -4.27
C ALA A 88 21.33 0.12 -3.36
N PRO A 89 20.22 0.78 -3.73
CA PRO A 89 19.54 1.73 -2.86
C PRO A 89 19.17 1.09 -1.52
N LEU A 90 19.50 1.80 -0.42
CA LEU A 90 19.13 1.37 0.92
C LEU A 90 17.62 1.56 1.15
N PRO A 91 16.95 0.64 1.86
CA PRO A 91 15.57 0.82 2.28
C PRO A 91 15.42 2.02 3.24
N ASP A 92 14.55 2.97 2.90
CA ASP A 92 14.36 4.22 3.66
C ASP A 92 12.88 4.62 3.84
N CYS A 93 11.93 3.82 3.35
CA CYS A 93 10.48 4.11 3.32
C CYS A 93 10.09 5.44 2.63
N ILE A 94 11.03 6.10 1.94
CA ILE A 94 10.82 7.37 1.23
C ILE A 94 10.96 7.14 -0.28
N ASN A 95 12.01 6.43 -0.69
CA ASN A 95 12.32 6.18 -2.08
C ASN A 95 11.82 4.81 -2.54
N ALA A 96 11.03 4.79 -3.61
CA ALA A 96 10.54 3.57 -4.26
C ALA A 96 11.66 2.59 -4.61
N ALA A 97 12.84 3.10 -5.00
CA ALA A 97 13.97 2.26 -5.36
C ALA A 97 14.50 1.43 -4.16
N GLY A 98 14.47 1.99 -2.95
CA GLY A 98 14.92 1.32 -1.73
C GLY A 98 13.98 0.21 -1.28
N CYS A 99 12.67 0.38 -1.47
CA CYS A 99 11.67 -0.63 -1.11
C CYS A 99 11.87 -1.97 -1.82
N LEU A 100 12.42 -1.98 -3.03
CA LEU A 100 12.65 -3.21 -3.81
C LEU A 100 13.73 -4.14 -3.20
N PHE A 101 14.51 -3.61 -2.26
CA PHE A 101 15.53 -4.31 -1.51
C PHE A 101 15.20 -4.40 -0.01
N CYS A 102 13.92 -4.17 0.35
CA CYS A 102 13.42 -4.28 1.71
C CYS A 102 12.79 -5.67 1.97
N THR A 103 13.08 -6.28 3.12
CA THR A 103 12.48 -7.56 3.56
C THR A 103 10.99 -7.44 3.87
N GLN A 104 10.51 -6.22 4.16
CA GLN A 104 9.12 -5.94 4.51
C GLN A 104 8.21 -5.80 3.28
N HIS A 105 8.79 -5.57 2.09
CA HIS A 105 8.04 -5.34 0.86
C HIS A 105 7.41 -6.64 0.34
N ARG A 106 6.15 -6.56 -0.09
CA ARG A 106 5.37 -7.66 -0.67
C ARG A 106 4.76 -7.21 -1.98
N ASP A 107 4.93 -8.05 -3.00
CA ASP A 107 4.24 -7.87 -4.26
C ASP A 107 2.76 -8.21 -4.11
N ILE A 108 1.90 -7.47 -4.82
CA ILE A 108 0.46 -7.74 -4.88
C ILE A 108 0.19 -8.54 -6.14
N GLU A 109 -0.60 -9.60 -6.02
CA GLU A 109 -1.06 -10.38 -7.16
C GLU A 109 -2.19 -9.64 -7.90
N SER A 110 -1.82 -8.68 -8.75
CA SER A 110 -2.78 -7.95 -9.59
C SER A 110 -2.10 -7.42 -10.86
N GLU A 111 -2.88 -7.25 -11.92
CA GLU A 111 -2.43 -6.64 -13.17
C GLU A 111 -1.91 -5.21 -12.94
N ASP A 112 -2.62 -4.42 -12.12
CA ASP A 112 -2.26 -3.04 -11.78
C ASP A 112 -0.87 -2.94 -11.15
N HIS A 113 -0.56 -3.83 -10.20
CA HIS A 113 0.76 -3.93 -9.59
C HIS A 113 1.85 -4.25 -10.62
N VAL A 114 1.60 -5.20 -11.53
CA VAL A 114 2.54 -5.56 -12.60
C VAL A 114 2.78 -4.39 -13.55
N TRP A 115 1.73 -3.67 -13.94
CA TRP A 115 1.84 -2.45 -14.76
C TRP A 115 2.65 -1.35 -14.06
N SER A 116 2.44 -1.18 -12.76
CA SER A 116 3.20 -0.24 -11.93
C SER A 116 4.68 -0.62 -11.82
N LEU A 117 5.00 -1.92 -11.65
CA LEU A 117 6.38 -2.42 -11.66
C LEU A 117 7.08 -2.15 -13.00
N ASP A 118 6.43 -2.41 -14.13
CA ASP A 118 7.03 -2.20 -15.44
C ASP A 118 7.18 -0.72 -15.79
N SER A 119 6.23 0.12 -15.36
CA SER A 119 6.33 1.58 -15.45
C SER A 119 7.52 2.11 -14.65
N LEU A 120 7.71 1.65 -13.41
CA LEU A 120 8.88 2.01 -12.60
C LEU A 120 10.18 1.53 -13.26
N ARG A 121 10.19 0.33 -13.87
CA ARG A 121 11.37 -0.19 -14.61
C ARG A 121 11.71 0.71 -15.79
N HIS A 122 10.71 1.18 -16.53
CA HIS A 122 10.89 2.12 -17.62
C HIS A 122 11.46 3.46 -17.13
N LEU A 123 10.89 4.04 -16.07
CA LEU A 123 11.42 5.26 -15.44
C LEU A 123 12.90 5.13 -15.08
N LYS A 124 13.29 4.00 -14.45
CA LYS A 124 14.69 3.75 -14.08
C LYS A 124 15.61 3.57 -15.28
N SER A 125 15.08 3.04 -16.39
CA SER A 125 15.82 2.96 -17.65
C SER A 125 16.10 4.36 -18.22
N LEU A 126 15.14 5.29 -18.15
CA LEU A 126 15.33 6.68 -18.54
C LEU A 126 16.34 7.40 -17.64
N GLU A 127 16.30 7.17 -16.32
CA GLU A 127 17.31 7.68 -15.38
C GLU A 127 18.71 7.19 -15.74
N LEU A 128 18.87 5.89 -16.01
CA LEU A 128 20.16 5.30 -16.38
C LEU A 128 20.68 5.83 -17.72
N ALA A 129 19.82 5.97 -18.73
CA ALA A 129 20.20 6.48 -20.04
C ALA A 129 20.76 7.92 -19.99
N ARG A 130 20.40 8.69 -18.96
CA ARG A 130 20.87 10.07 -18.76
C ARG A 130 22.17 10.15 -17.96
N TYR A 131 22.59 9.06 -17.32
CA TYR A 131 23.81 9.04 -16.55
C TYR A 131 25.04 9.19 -17.46
N ARG A 132 25.80 10.27 -17.27
CA ARG A 132 27.11 10.46 -17.90
C ARG A 132 28.19 10.17 -16.86
N PRO A 133 28.96 9.08 -16.99
CA PRO A 133 30.02 8.79 -16.04
C PRO A 133 31.10 9.89 -16.11
N PRO A 134 31.61 10.37 -14.95
CA PRO A 134 32.78 11.21 -14.94
C PRO A 134 33.99 10.43 -15.53
N THR A 135 34.80 11.14 -16.29
CA THR A 135 35.78 10.64 -17.28
C THR A 135 36.64 9.44 -16.84
N VAL A 136 36.54 8.34 -17.60
CA VAL A 136 37.47 7.23 -17.92
C VAL A 136 38.26 6.47 -16.83
N SER A 137 38.58 6.99 -15.64
CA SER A 137 39.63 6.34 -14.80
C SER A 137 39.22 5.71 -13.47
N GLN A 138 37.96 5.77 -13.04
CA GLN A 138 37.57 5.11 -11.77
C GLN A 138 36.25 4.34 -11.91
N ASN A 139 36.41 3.03 -12.08
CA ASN A 139 35.42 1.96 -11.88
C ASN A 139 34.48 1.61 -13.05
N LEU A 140 35.04 1.03 -14.11
CA LEU A 140 34.32 0.18 -15.08
C LEU A 140 33.54 -0.99 -14.43
N THR A 141 33.81 -1.29 -13.15
CA THR A 141 33.21 -2.39 -12.39
C THR A 141 32.09 -1.97 -11.42
N THR A 142 31.84 -0.68 -11.20
CA THR A 142 30.76 -0.24 -10.29
C THR A 142 29.43 -0.20 -11.03
N LYS A 143 28.52 -1.12 -10.71
CA LYS A 143 27.15 -1.10 -11.24
C LYS A 143 26.42 0.14 -10.72
N HIS A 144 25.83 0.92 -11.64
CA HIS A 144 25.01 2.07 -11.31
C HIS A 144 23.77 1.66 -10.49
N PRO A 145 23.36 2.39 -9.44
CA PRO A 145 22.21 2.01 -8.61
C PRO A 145 20.92 1.81 -9.40
N ALA A 146 20.64 2.65 -10.40
CA ALA A 146 19.46 2.48 -11.27
C ALA A 146 19.50 1.16 -12.06
N LEU A 147 20.68 0.68 -12.46
CA LEU A 147 20.81 -0.62 -13.13
C LEU A 147 20.43 -1.76 -12.19
N LEU A 148 20.88 -1.72 -10.93
CA LEU A 148 20.52 -2.72 -9.92
C LEU A 148 19.01 -2.75 -9.66
N VAL A 149 18.37 -1.58 -9.67
CA VAL A 149 16.91 -1.47 -9.55
C VAL A 149 16.21 -2.09 -10.76
N ILE A 150 16.67 -1.80 -11.98
CA ILE A 150 16.13 -2.39 -13.21
C ILE A 150 16.27 -3.92 -13.19
N GLU A 151 17.44 -4.43 -12.81
CA GLU A 151 17.69 -5.87 -12.67
C GLU A 151 16.72 -6.51 -11.67
N ARG A 152 16.51 -5.86 -10.50
CA ARG A 152 15.57 -6.34 -9.47
C ARG A 152 14.12 -6.36 -9.97
N LEU A 153 13.69 -5.32 -10.68
CA LEU A 153 12.35 -5.24 -11.28
C LEU A 153 12.16 -6.29 -12.38
N ALA A 154 13.19 -6.52 -13.21
CA ALA A 154 13.16 -7.55 -14.24
C ALA A 154 13.00 -8.96 -13.64
N VAL A 155 13.67 -9.25 -12.53
CA VAL A 155 13.50 -10.52 -11.80
C VAL A 155 12.07 -10.67 -11.28
N LYS A 156 11.49 -9.62 -10.67
CA LYS A 156 10.10 -9.63 -10.20
C LYS A 156 9.10 -9.85 -11.33
N LEU A 157 9.24 -9.13 -12.43
CA LEU A 157 8.37 -9.27 -13.61
C LEU A 157 8.49 -10.67 -14.24
N ARG A 158 9.71 -11.22 -14.32
CA ARG A 158 9.94 -12.58 -14.81
C ARG A 158 9.26 -13.62 -13.92
N PHE A 159 9.29 -13.44 -12.59
CA PHE A 159 8.56 -14.31 -11.68
C PHE A 159 7.05 -14.33 -11.98
N PHE A 160 6.43 -13.17 -12.23
CA PHE A 160 5.03 -13.12 -12.65
C PHE A 160 4.82 -13.85 -13.98
N GLU A 161 5.68 -13.58 -14.98
CA GLU A 161 5.63 -14.16 -16.33
C GLU A 161 5.72 -15.70 -16.32
N GLU A 162 6.59 -16.27 -15.48
CA GLU A 162 6.84 -17.71 -15.41
C GLU A 162 5.85 -18.46 -14.48
N SER A 163 5.16 -17.74 -13.58
CA SER A 163 4.35 -18.38 -12.53
C SER A 163 2.97 -18.87 -12.97
N SER A 164 2.32 -18.22 -13.94
CA SER A 164 1.05 -18.68 -14.52
C SER A 164 0.75 -17.99 -15.84
N GLU A 165 -0.09 -18.60 -16.67
CA GLU A 165 -0.54 -18.00 -17.93
C GLU A 165 -1.26 -16.65 -17.73
N VAL A 166 -2.12 -16.54 -16.72
CA VAL A 166 -2.84 -15.29 -16.41
C VAL A 166 -1.86 -14.17 -16.05
N ARG A 167 -0.88 -14.46 -15.19
CA ARG A 167 0.16 -13.49 -14.80
C ARG A 167 1.10 -13.14 -15.96
N ARG A 168 1.37 -14.09 -16.87
CA ARG A 168 2.08 -13.83 -18.14
C ARG A 168 1.35 -12.79 -18.98
N LEU A 169 0.03 -12.94 -19.15
CA LEU A 169 -0.79 -11.96 -19.88
C LEU A 169 -0.72 -10.57 -19.25
N TRP A 170 -0.71 -10.46 -17.91
CA TRP A 170 -0.53 -9.17 -17.23
C TRP A 170 0.80 -8.51 -17.57
N VAL A 171 1.89 -9.29 -17.64
CA VAL A 171 3.22 -8.78 -18.00
C VAL A 171 3.26 -8.36 -19.47
N GLU A 172 2.64 -9.13 -20.36
CA GLU A 172 2.55 -8.79 -21.80
C GLU A 172 1.76 -7.50 -22.03
N GLU A 173 0.61 -7.37 -21.39
CA GLU A 173 -0.25 -6.19 -21.43
C GLU A 173 0.47 -4.96 -20.84
N ALA A 174 1.10 -5.10 -19.67
CA ALA A 174 1.90 -4.04 -19.08
C ALA A 174 2.98 -3.54 -20.07
N ARG A 175 3.73 -4.46 -20.69
CA ARG A 175 4.74 -4.11 -21.69
C ARG A 175 4.14 -3.44 -22.92
N ALA A 176 2.94 -3.84 -23.36
CA ALA A 176 2.22 -3.20 -24.47
C ALA A 176 1.86 -1.75 -24.13
N ARG A 177 1.27 -1.51 -22.96
CA ARG A 177 0.95 -0.15 -22.47
C ARG A 177 2.17 0.76 -22.40
N ILE A 178 3.31 0.26 -21.90
CA ILE A 178 4.57 1.03 -21.89
C ILE A 178 5.00 1.43 -23.31
N ARG A 179 4.90 0.53 -24.30
CA ARG A 179 5.24 0.84 -25.70
C ARG A 179 4.31 1.88 -26.31
N GLU A 180 3.06 1.91 -25.88
CA GLU A 180 2.04 2.88 -26.32
C GLU A 180 2.16 4.23 -25.60
N GLY A 181 3.07 4.37 -24.63
CA GLY A 181 3.20 5.57 -23.80
C GLY A 181 2.08 5.71 -22.74
N ASN A 182 1.40 4.62 -22.43
CA ASN A 182 0.40 4.51 -21.38
C ASN A 182 1.05 3.98 -20.09
N TYR A 183 1.52 4.92 -19.26
CA TYR A 183 2.23 4.61 -18.02
C TYR A 183 1.29 4.57 -16.82
N HIS A 184 1.63 3.76 -15.82
CA HIS A 184 0.85 3.70 -14.58
C HIS A 184 0.80 5.09 -13.92
N PRO A 185 -0.36 5.56 -13.42
CA PRO A 185 -0.55 6.94 -12.92
C PRO A 185 0.47 7.38 -11.86
N ALA A 186 0.92 6.44 -11.00
CA ALA A 186 1.95 6.72 -10.01
C ALA A 186 3.30 7.18 -10.59
N TRP A 187 3.59 6.83 -11.85
CA TRP A 187 4.89 7.08 -12.51
C TRP A 187 4.79 7.96 -13.76
N ASP A 188 3.60 8.08 -14.34
CA ASP A 188 3.35 8.78 -15.61
C ASP A 188 3.96 10.19 -15.64
N GLY A 189 3.69 11.01 -14.61
CA GLY A 189 4.25 12.36 -14.52
C GLY A 189 5.78 12.39 -14.50
N PHE A 190 6.41 11.48 -13.75
CA PHE A 190 7.87 11.39 -13.67
C PHE A 190 8.49 10.93 -14.99
N ILE A 191 7.85 9.97 -15.67
CA ILE A 191 8.30 9.46 -16.96
C ILE A 191 8.22 10.57 -18.01
N ARG A 192 7.07 11.24 -18.14
CA ARG A 192 6.89 12.36 -19.08
C ARG A 192 7.91 13.47 -18.86
N LEU A 193 8.19 13.83 -17.61
CA LEU A 193 9.22 14.81 -17.28
C LEU A 193 10.63 14.35 -17.68
N ALA A 194 10.94 13.06 -17.54
CA ALA A 194 12.22 12.49 -17.94
C ALA A 194 12.38 12.47 -19.47
N GLU A 195 11.32 12.13 -20.21
CA GLU A 195 11.29 12.12 -21.68
C GLU A 195 11.42 13.53 -22.29
N LEU A 196 10.73 14.53 -21.73
CA LEU A 196 10.84 15.92 -22.20
C LEU A 196 12.27 16.42 -22.16
N ARG A 197 12.99 16.10 -21.08
CA ARG A 197 14.40 16.48 -20.90
C ARG A 197 15.36 15.73 -21.84
N GLN A 198 14.98 14.57 -22.37
CA GLN A 198 15.77 13.88 -23.39
C GLN A 198 15.67 14.57 -24.75
N LYS A 199 14.49 15.07 -25.14
CA LYS A 199 14.29 15.75 -26.42
C LYS A 199 15.00 17.12 -26.51
N SER A 200 15.32 17.72 -25.36
CA SER A 200 15.96 19.03 -25.28
C SER A 200 17.50 18.97 -25.17
N SER A 201 18.10 17.78 -25.22
CA SER A 201 19.57 17.55 -25.12
C SER A 201 20.13 17.03 -26.42
#